data_AF-A0A101JQQ1-F1
#
_entry.id   AF-A0A101JQQ1-F1
#
_cell.length_a   1.000
_cell.length_b   1.000
_cell.length_c   1.000
_cell.angle_alpha   90.00
_cell.angle_beta   90.00
_cell.angle_gamma   90.00
#
_symmetry.space_group_name_H-M   'P 1'
#
loop_
_entity.id
_entity.type
_entity.pdbx_description
1 polymer ?
#
loop_
_entity_poly.entity_id
_entity_poly.type
_entity_poly.pdbx_seq_one_letter_code
_entity_poly.pdbx_strand_id
1 'polypeptide(L)'
;MRNNLMKSKEQELYSTIGKVATEKLQSLRSKMRDDTATAEDRQHLAVLEEITALAGNRVSVTENETIRKKGGRVWVERTSESHYPHIRLHGGALEDDPVA
;
A
#
# COMPACT_ATOMS: atom_id res chain seq x y z
N MET A 1 0.05 23.44 -18.80
CA MET A 1 -0.79 22.37 -19.39
C MET A 1 -0.06 21.03 -19.54
N ARG A 2 1.16 20.95 -20.11
CA ARG A 2 1.92 19.68 -20.21
C ARG A 2 2.13 18.96 -18.85
N ASN A 3 2.46 19.69 -17.79
CA ASN A 3 2.67 19.10 -16.45
C ASN A 3 1.43 18.44 -15.86
N ASN A 4 0.22 18.95 -16.14
CA ASN A 4 -1.01 18.34 -15.65
C ASN A 4 -1.36 17.07 -16.43
N LEU A 5 -1.04 17.02 -17.72
CA LEU A 5 -1.27 15.85 -18.56
C LEU A 5 -0.32 14.69 -18.19
N MET A 6 0.94 14.99 -17.85
CA MET A 6 1.89 13.97 -17.39
C MET A 6 1.49 13.40 -16.03
N LYS A 7 1.06 14.25 -15.07
CA LYS A 7 0.51 13.80 -13.78
C LYS A 7 -0.73 12.89 -13.96
N SER A 8 -1.61 13.23 -14.90
CA SER A 8 -2.78 12.42 -15.22
C SER A 8 -2.41 11.02 -15.74
N LYS A 9 -1.44 10.92 -16.66
CA LYS A 9 -0.99 9.63 -17.20
C LYS A 9 -0.26 8.78 -16.17
N GLU A 10 0.53 9.40 -15.31
CA GLU A 10 1.24 8.71 -14.22
C GLU A 10 0.26 8.15 -13.19
N GLN A 11 -0.77 8.91 -12.83
CA GLN A 11 -1.82 8.45 -11.92
C GLN A 11 -2.63 7.29 -12.55
N GLU A 12 -2.95 7.37 -13.84
CA GLU A 12 -3.60 6.29 -14.58
C GLU A 12 -2.73 5.02 -14.62
N LEU A 13 -1.43 5.18 -14.84
CA LEU A 13 -0.46 4.08 -14.82
C LEU A 13 -0.42 3.41 -13.44
N TYR A 14 -0.29 4.17 -12.35
CA TYR A 14 -0.27 3.62 -10.99
C TYR A 14 -1.56 2.89 -10.63
N SER A 15 -2.72 3.47 -11.00
CA SER A 15 -4.01 2.82 -10.83
C SER A 15 -4.09 1.50 -11.60
N THR A 16 -3.61 1.49 -12.85
CA THR A 16 -3.58 0.29 -13.70
C THR A 16 -2.64 -0.78 -13.13
N ILE A 17 -1.45 -0.40 -12.67
CA ILE A 17 -0.49 -1.32 -12.02
C ILE A 17 -1.14 -1.95 -10.78
N GLY A 18 -1.78 -1.16 -9.91
CA GLY A 18 -2.47 -1.68 -8.73
C GLY A 18 -3.58 -2.68 -9.08
N LYS A 19 -4.36 -2.40 -10.14
CA LYS A 19 -5.37 -3.32 -10.65
C LYS A 19 -4.75 -4.63 -11.14
N VAL A 20 -3.75 -4.56 -12.02
CA VAL A 20 -3.09 -5.76 -12.57
C VAL A 20 -2.40 -6.58 -11.48
N ALA A 21 -1.76 -5.93 -10.50
CA ALA A 21 -1.10 -6.59 -9.38
C ALA A 21 -2.10 -7.36 -8.51
N THR A 22 -3.27 -6.77 -8.21
CA THR A 22 -4.32 -7.43 -7.42
C THR A 22 -5.00 -8.57 -8.18
N GLU A 23 -5.20 -8.45 -9.50
CA GLU A 23 -5.66 -9.54 -10.37
C GLU A 23 -4.66 -10.70 -10.39
N LYS A 24 -3.35 -10.41 -10.50
CA LYS A 24 -2.29 -11.42 -10.43
C LYS A 24 -2.26 -12.11 -9.07
N LEU A 25 -2.41 -11.35 -7.98
CA LEU A 25 -2.49 -11.90 -6.62
C LEU A 25 -3.66 -12.89 -6.49
N GLN A 26 -4.84 -12.54 -7.00
CA GLN A 26 -6.00 -13.43 -7.01
C GLN A 26 -5.76 -14.70 -7.84
N SER A 27 -5.12 -14.57 -9.01
CA SER A 27 -4.75 -15.71 -9.84
C SER A 27 -3.80 -16.67 -9.12
N LEU A 28 -2.77 -16.14 -8.44
CA LEU A 28 -1.83 -16.95 -7.65
C LEU A 28 -2.52 -17.65 -6.48
N ARG A 29 -3.41 -16.94 -5.76
CA ARG A 29 -4.23 -17.55 -4.70
C ARG A 29 -5.10 -18.68 -5.23
N SER A 30 -5.62 -18.58 -6.46
CA SER A 30 -6.35 -19.69 -7.07
C SER A 30 -5.45 -20.91 -7.28
N LYS A 31 -4.26 -20.73 -7.87
CA LYS A 31 -3.30 -21.83 -8.04
C LYS A 31 -2.91 -22.50 -6.72
N MET A 32 -2.80 -21.72 -5.62
CA MET A 32 -2.55 -22.28 -4.29
C MET A 32 -3.70 -23.18 -3.81
N ARG A 33 -4.95 -22.75 -4.02
CA ARG A 33 -6.14 -23.53 -3.65
C ARG A 33 -6.26 -24.81 -4.47
N ASP A 34 -5.89 -24.74 -5.74
CA ASP A 34 -5.97 -25.86 -6.68
C ASP A 34 -4.75 -26.80 -6.57
N ASP A 35 -3.80 -26.52 -5.66
CA ASP A 35 -2.53 -27.24 -5.47
C ASP A 35 -1.69 -27.39 -6.75
N THR A 36 -1.76 -26.39 -7.63
CA THR A 36 -1.02 -26.34 -8.91
C THR A 36 0.11 -25.31 -8.90
N ALA A 37 0.37 -24.70 -7.74
CA ALA A 37 1.35 -23.62 -7.61
C ALA A 37 2.80 -24.12 -7.60
N THR A 38 3.65 -23.49 -8.41
CA THR A 38 5.10 -23.70 -8.37
C THR A 38 5.77 -22.97 -7.20
N ALA A 39 7.08 -23.18 -7.00
CA ALA A 39 7.85 -22.44 -6.01
C ALA A 39 7.87 -20.93 -6.32
N GLU A 40 8.00 -20.56 -7.60
CA GLU A 40 7.98 -19.17 -8.07
C GLU A 40 6.60 -18.53 -7.83
N ASP A 41 5.50 -19.25 -8.07
CA ASP A 41 4.16 -18.76 -7.77
C ASP A 41 4.01 -18.40 -6.27
N ARG A 42 4.62 -19.19 -5.36
CA ARG A 42 4.60 -18.94 -3.90
C ARG A 42 5.42 -17.71 -3.52
N GLN A 43 6.59 -17.53 -4.13
CA GLN A 43 7.42 -16.34 -3.91
C GLN A 43 6.73 -15.06 -4.42
N HIS A 44 6.17 -15.10 -5.63
CA HIS A 44 5.42 -13.98 -6.19
C HIS A 44 4.18 -13.65 -5.37
N LEU A 45 3.49 -14.66 -4.83
CA LEU A 45 2.36 -14.47 -3.94
C LEU A 45 2.78 -13.66 -2.70
N ALA A 46 3.83 -14.11 -2.01
CA ALA A 46 4.31 -13.46 -0.79
C ALA A 46 4.66 -11.98 -1.01
N VAL A 47 5.39 -11.67 -2.10
CA VAL A 47 5.76 -10.29 -2.44
C VAL A 47 4.52 -9.44 -2.77
N LEU A 48 3.56 -9.98 -3.53
CA LEU A 48 2.33 -9.24 -3.85
C LEU A 48 1.44 -9.01 -2.62
N GLU A 49 1.42 -9.93 -1.67
CA GLU A 49 0.72 -9.76 -0.39
C GLU A 49 1.38 -8.66 0.46
N GLU A 50 2.70 -8.65 0.56
CA GLU A 50 3.46 -7.59 1.24
C GLU A 50 3.20 -6.21 0.61
N ILE A 51 3.31 -6.10 -0.72
CA ILE A 51 3.04 -4.85 -1.44
C ILE A 51 1.60 -4.37 -1.20
N THR A 52 0.63 -5.29 -1.25
CA THR A 52 -0.79 -4.94 -1.04
C THR A 52 -1.03 -4.47 0.39
N ALA A 53 -0.41 -5.11 1.39
CA ALA A 53 -0.50 -4.69 2.78
C ALA A 53 0.11 -3.30 3.00
N LEU A 54 1.32 -3.06 2.46
CA LEU A 54 1.99 -1.76 2.54
C LEU A 54 1.19 -0.65 1.86
N ALA A 55 0.63 -0.92 0.68
CA ALA A 55 -0.24 0.04 -0.02
C ALA A 55 -1.51 0.35 0.79
N GLY A 56 -2.16 -0.67 1.36
CA GLY A 56 -3.31 -0.50 2.25
C GLY A 56 -2.99 0.36 3.46
N ASN A 57 -1.85 0.12 4.11
CA ASN A 57 -1.40 0.93 5.25
C ASN A 57 -1.23 2.41 4.87
N ARG A 58 -0.62 2.70 3.71
CA ARG A 58 -0.44 4.07 3.22
C ARG A 58 -1.78 4.77 2.97
N VAL A 59 -2.77 4.06 2.43
CA VAL A 59 -4.13 4.59 2.24
C VAL A 59 -4.77 4.92 3.58
N SER A 60 -4.74 3.98 4.54
CA SER A 60 -5.32 4.19 5.86
C SER A 60 -4.66 5.33 6.65
N VAL A 61 -3.34 5.50 6.53
CA VAL A 61 -2.63 6.66 7.13
C VAL A 61 -3.13 7.96 6.51
N THR A 62 -3.22 8.04 5.18
CA THR A 62 -3.70 9.23 4.47
C THR A 62 -5.13 9.60 4.88
N GLU A 63 -6.01 8.61 5.04
CA GLU A 63 -7.38 8.79 5.51
C GLU A 63 -7.43 9.29 6.95
N ASN A 64 -6.65 8.68 7.85
CA ASN A 64 -6.56 9.08 9.25
C ASN A 64 -6.05 10.52 9.40
N GLU A 65 -5.01 10.90 8.66
CA GLU A 65 -4.53 12.28 8.65
C GLU A 65 -5.60 13.26 8.19
N THR A 66 -6.37 12.88 7.17
CA THR A 66 -7.48 13.69 6.65
C THR A 66 -8.59 13.87 7.69
N ILE A 67 -8.97 12.80 8.38
CA ILE A 67 -9.99 12.84 9.45
C ILE A 67 -9.48 13.71 10.62
N ARG A 68 -8.23 13.54 11.04
CA ARG A 68 -7.61 14.33 12.11
C ARG A 68 -7.56 15.82 11.76
N LYS A 69 -7.16 16.18 10.53
CA LYS A 69 -7.16 17.57 10.03
C LYS A 69 -8.57 18.21 10.09
N LYS A 70 -9.63 17.40 9.98
CA LYS A 70 -11.03 17.82 10.08
C LYS A 70 -11.59 17.80 11.52
N GLY A 71 -10.75 17.55 12.53
CA GLY A 71 -11.16 17.48 13.94
C GLY A 71 -11.91 16.19 14.32
N GLY A 72 -11.89 15.18 13.45
CA GLY A 72 -12.50 13.88 13.73
C GLY A 72 -11.64 13.02 14.67
N ARG A 73 -12.29 12.05 15.33
CA ARG A 73 -11.59 11.02 16.12
C ARG A 73 -11.08 9.93 15.19
N VAL A 74 -9.80 9.60 15.31
CA VAL A 74 -9.15 8.53 14.54
C VAL A 74 -8.63 7.45 15.45
N TRP A 75 -8.70 6.21 14.98
CA TRP A 75 -8.01 5.10 15.63
C TRP A 75 -6.55 5.12 15.19
N VAL A 76 -5.66 5.27 16.16
CA VAL A 76 -4.21 5.24 15.97
C VAL A 76 -3.63 4.23 16.94
N GLU A 77 -2.92 3.24 16.43
CA GLU A 77 -2.11 2.36 17.27
C GLU A 77 -0.89 3.18 17.73
N ARG A 78 -1.02 3.80 18.90
CA ARG A 78 0.06 4.57 19.52
C ARG A 78 0.98 3.62 20.27
N THR A 79 2.21 3.47 19.78
CA THR A 79 3.29 2.80 20.52
C THR A 79 3.92 3.72 21.59
N SER A 80 3.64 5.04 21.58
CA SER A 80 3.86 5.99 22.72
C SER A 80 3.17 7.35 22.50
N GLU A 81 3.11 8.22 23.51
CA GLU A 81 2.58 9.60 23.42
C GLU A 81 3.37 10.56 22.52
N SER A 82 4.69 10.36 22.38
CA SER A 82 5.57 11.19 21.55
C SER A 82 5.72 10.69 20.11
N HIS A 83 5.14 9.53 19.78
CA HIS A 83 5.21 8.96 18.44
C HIS A 83 4.00 9.43 17.63
N TYR A 84 4.26 10.07 16.50
CA TYR A 84 3.25 10.19 15.44
C TYR A 84 2.84 8.78 15.02
N PRO A 85 1.59 8.56 14.57
CA PRO A 85 1.06 7.22 14.30
C PRO A 85 1.75 6.61 13.09
N HIS A 86 2.94 6.06 13.30
CA HIS A 86 3.54 5.08 12.41
C HIS A 86 2.74 3.79 12.65
N ILE A 87 1.84 3.44 11.73
CA ILE A 87 1.32 2.08 11.66
C ILE A 87 2.54 1.21 11.34
N ARG A 88 3.14 0.65 12.38
CA ARG A 88 4.41 -0.08 12.27
C ARG A 88 4.12 -1.44 11.64
N LEU A 89 4.31 -1.55 10.33
CA LEU A 89 4.37 -2.83 9.62
C LEU A 89 5.51 -2.76 8.62
N HIS A 90 6.76 -2.90 9.07
CA HIS A 90 7.96 -3.03 8.20
C HIS A 90 7.96 -2.20 6.89
N GLY A 91 7.62 -0.92 6.97
CA GLY A 91 7.60 -0.02 5.83
C GLY A 91 7.22 1.36 6.30
N GLY A 92 8.24 2.15 6.64
CA GLY A 92 8.14 3.46 7.27
C GLY A 92 7.25 4.46 6.54
N ALA A 93 6.92 5.54 7.25
CA ALA A 93 6.15 6.63 6.70
C ALA A 93 6.87 7.20 5.46
N LEU A 94 6.11 7.71 4.49
CA LEU A 94 6.68 8.36 3.31
C LEU A 94 7.56 9.58 3.66
N GLU A 95 7.44 10.08 4.90
CA GLU A 95 8.22 11.18 5.47
C GLU A 95 9.55 10.74 6.11
N ASP A 96 9.83 9.42 6.20
CA ASP A 96 11.08 8.86 6.74
C ASP A 96 12.17 8.66 5.66
N ASP A 97 11.93 9.05 4.40
CA ASP A 97 12.99 9.12 3.40
C ASP A 97 13.98 10.23 3.81
N PRO A 98 15.27 9.92 4.03
CA PRO A 98 16.24 10.96 4.34
C PRO A 98 16.28 11.96 3.19
N VAL A 99 16.04 13.24 3.51
CA VAL A 99 16.30 14.34 2.59
C VAL A 99 17.80 14.33 2.31
N ALA A 100 18.17 13.92 1.10
CA ALA A 100 19.51 14.12 0.57
C ALA A 100 19.78 15.62 0.37
#